data_AF-A0A317ZMC6-F1
#
_entry.id   AF-A0A317ZMC6-F1
#
_cell.length_a   1.000
_cell.length_b   1.000
_cell.length_c   1.000
_cell.angle_alpha   90.00
_cell.angle_beta   90.00
_cell.angle_gamma   90.00
#
_symmetry.space_group_name_H-M   'P 1'
#
loop_
_entity.id
_entity.type
_entity.pdbx_description
1 polymer ?
#
loop_
_entity_poly.entity_id
_entity_poly.type
_entity_poly.pdbx_seq_one_letter_code
_entity_poly.pdbx_strand_id
1 'polypeptide(L)'
;MVQHEKSSAKGHRVGHLFDWVEDRLRPAFDSPPVGNYDAAETTGLTLCPVCGRPMTEHTIEHSAHDTVLNCPVPHPGAWDRDAFEPVNEFGMVIRRPRGEEPAE
;
A
#
# COMPACT_ATOMS: atom_id res chain seq x y z
N MET A 1 -25.26 30.80 -59.16
CA MET A 1 -25.64 30.81 -57.73
C MET A 1 -25.73 29.36 -57.26
N VAL A 2 -24.76 28.88 -56.49
CA VAL A 2 -24.97 27.78 -55.53
C VAL A 2 -24.09 28.11 -54.34
N GLN A 3 -24.71 28.51 -53.24
CA GLN A 3 -24.08 28.42 -51.93
C GLN A 3 -24.16 26.95 -51.50
N HIS A 4 -23.09 26.43 -50.89
CA HIS A 4 -23.24 25.30 -49.98
C HIS A 4 -22.54 25.62 -48.68
N GLU A 5 -23.37 25.71 -47.66
CA GLU A 5 -23.02 26.05 -46.30
C GLU A 5 -22.67 24.78 -45.49
N LYS A 6 -21.86 25.01 -44.44
CA LYS A 6 -21.88 24.39 -43.10
C LYS A 6 -21.27 23.00 -42.86
N SER A 7 -20.29 23.09 -41.95
CA SER A 7 -20.20 22.39 -40.65
C SER A 7 -19.55 21.01 -40.62
N SER A 8 -18.36 20.96 -40.00
CA SER A 8 -17.98 19.83 -39.15
C SER A 8 -17.23 20.33 -37.91
N ALA A 9 -17.97 20.99 -37.02
CA ALA A 9 -17.54 21.24 -35.65
C ALA A 9 -17.86 20.00 -34.79
N LYS A 10 -17.12 18.90 -34.97
CA LYS A 10 -17.34 17.68 -34.18
C LYS A 10 -16.04 16.91 -33.96
N GLY A 11 -15.11 17.52 -33.21
CA GLY A 11 -13.85 16.85 -32.85
C GLY A 11 -13.20 17.28 -31.55
N HIS A 12 -13.65 18.35 -30.88
CA HIS A 12 -12.86 18.96 -29.81
C HIS A 12 -13.22 18.49 -28.39
N ARG A 13 -14.44 17.97 -28.14
CA ARG A 13 -14.94 17.84 -26.76
C ARG A 13 -14.47 16.62 -25.98
N VAL A 14 -14.06 15.54 -26.66
CA VAL A 14 -13.64 14.30 -25.99
C VAL A 14 -12.15 14.31 -25.66
N GLY A 15 -11.31 14.91 -26.51
CA GLY A 15 -9.86 15.06 -26.25
C GLY A 15 -9.56 15.87 -24.99
N HIS A 16 -10.24 17.01 -24.80
CA HIS A 16 -10.07 17.85 -23.61
C HIS A 16 -10.35 17.15 -22.29
N LEU A 17 -11.22 16.12 -22.28
CA LEU A 17 -11.48 15.35 -21.06
C LEU A 17 -10.31 14.42 -20.72
N PHE A 18 -9.78 13.72 -21.72
CA PHE A 18 -8.63 12.83 -21.51
C PHE A 18 -7.37 13.64 -21.16
N ASP A 19 -7.14 14.77 -21.83
CA ASP A 19 -6.05 15.69 -21.51
C ASP A 19 -6.17 16.23 -20.07
N TRP A 20 -7.39 16.55 -19.62
CA TRP A 20 -7.63 16.98 -18.24
C TRP A 20 -7.38 15.86 -17.22
N VAL A 21 -7.81 14.62 -17.51
CA VAL A 21 -7.58 13.47 -16.63
C VAL A 21 -6.09 13.16 -16.54
N GLU A 22 -5.37 13.18 -17.66
CA GLU A 22 -3.94 12.94 -17.70
C GLU A 22 -3.17 14.04 -16.93
N ASP A 23 -3.52 15.31 -17.12
CA ASP A 23 -2.93 16.43 -16.39
C ASP A 23 -3.19 16.34 -14.88
N ARG A 24 -4.35 15.80 -14.48
CA ARG A 24 -4.70 15.61 -13.07
C ARG A 24 -3.97 14.43 -12.42
N LEU A 25 -3.66 13.37 -13.18
CA LEU A 25 -3.01 12.16 -12.70
C LEU A 25 -1.49 12.26 -12.69
N ARG A 26 -0.91 12.97 -13.67
CA ARG A 26 0.54 13.09 -13.87
C ARG A 26 1.33 13.53 -12.61
N PRO A 27 0.85 14.46 -11.76
CA PRO A 27 1.57 14.83 -10.54
C PRO A 27 1.63 13.73 -9.48
N ALA A 28 0.70 12.78 -9.48
CA ALA A 28 0.67 11.69 -8.51
C ALA A 28 1.62 10.53 -8.88
N PHE A 29 2.01 10.45 -10.15
CA PHE A 29 2.93 9.45 -10.68
C PHE A 29 4.32 10.01 -10.98
N ASP A 30 4.59 11.27 -10.60
CA ASP A 30 5.94 11.81 -10.74
C ASP A 30 6.88 10.98 -9.85
N SER A 31 8.01 10.57 -10.43
CA SER A 31 8.97 9.73 -9.73
C SER A 31 9.41 10.49 -8.47
N PRO A 32 9.37 9.85 -7.28
CA PRO A 32 9.80 10.51 -6.06
C PRO A 32 11.22 11.05 -6.27
N PRO A 33 11.54 12.26 -5.76
CA PRO A 33 12.84 12.87 -5.97
C PRO A 33 13.94 11.90 -5.54
N VAL A 34 14.86 11.62 -6.46
CA VAL A 34 16.03 10.77 -6.20
C VAL A 34 17.03 11.60 -5.40
N GLY A 35 16.71 11.82 -4.12
CA GLY A 35 17.64 12.37 -3.13
C GLY A 35 18.46 11.25 -2.50
N ASN A 36 19.58 11.61 -1.84
CA ASN A 36 20.37 10.67 -1.06
C ASN A 36 19.47 10.13 0.07
N TYR A 37 18.90 8.94 -0.14
CA TYR A 37 18.02 8.28 0.82
C TYR A 37 18.84 7.90 2.06
N ASP A 38 18.82 8.76 3.07
CA ASP A 38 19.25 8.37 4.41
C ASP A 38 18.06 7.65 5.07
N ALA A 39 18.17 6.32 5.21
CA ALA A 39 17.14 5.47 5.76
C ALA A 39 16.72 5.89 7.20
N ALA A 40 17.55 6.69 7.88
CA ALA A 40 17.24 7.22 9.20
C ALA A 40 16.13 8.28 9.21
N GLU A 41 15.93 9.04 8.12
CA GLU A 41 14.97 10.16 8.09
C GLU A 41 13.61 9.80 7.44
N THR A 42 13.56 8.75 6.63
CA THR A 42 12.42 8.48 5.73
C THR A 42 11.23 7.80 6.37
N THR A 43 11.40 7.20 7.54
CA THR A 43 10.29 6.68 8.34
C THR A 43 10.19 7.51 9.60
N GLY A 44 9.19 8.39 9.72
CA GLY A 44 8.81 9.03 11.00
C GLY A 44 8.37 8.04 12.10
N LEU A 45 8.66 6.75 11.91
CA LEU A 45 8.51 5.67 12.87
C LEU A 45 9.75 5.65 13.75
N THR A 46 9.65 6.27 14.91
CA THR A 46 10.68 6.15 15.96
C THR A 46 10.67 4.75 16.59
N LEU A 47 9.54 4.03 16.50
CA LEU A 47 9.32 2.72 17.09
C LEU A 47 8.84 1.71 16.03
N CYS A 48 9.31 0.47 16.14
CA CYS A 48 8.87 -0.63 15.30
C CYS A 48 7.42 -1.02 15.63
N PRO A 49 6.52 -1.16 14.63
CA PRO A 49 5.12 -1.50 14.87
C PRO A 49 4.90 -2.97 15.30
N VAL A 50 5.91 -3.82 15.11
CA VAL A 50 5.82 -5.26 15.46
C VAL A 50 6.28 -5.51 16.89
N CYS A 51 7.45 -4.99 17.27
CA CYS A 51 8.06 -5.26 18.58
C CYS A 51 8.02 -4.07 19.55
N GLY A 52 7.67 -2.86 19.07
CA GLY A 52 7.62 -1.63 19.88
C GLY A 52 8.98 -1.03 20.24
N ARG A 53 10.10 -1.64 19.84
CA ARG A 53 11.46 -1.14 20.10
C ARG A 53 11.89 -0.04 19.14
N PRO A 54 12.86 0.82 19.50
CA PRO A 54 13.33 1.86 18.60
C PRO A 54 13.88 1.26 17.30
N MET A 55 13.60 1.94 16.18
CA MET A 55 14.05 1.51 14.85
C MET A 55 15.58 1.45 14.71
N THR A 56 16.32 2.18 15.57
CA THR A 56 17.79 2.13 15.63
C THR A 56 18.34 0.79 16.08
N GLU A 57 17.55 -0.05 16.77
CA GLU A 57 17.94 -1.42 17.13
C GLU A 57 17.74 -2.43 15.98
N HIS A 58 17.13 -1.99 14.86
CA HIS A 58 16.82 -2.85 13.72
C HIS A 58 17.93 -2.78 12.66
N THR A 59 18.15 -3.89 11.97
CA THR A 59 19.13 -3.95 10.88
C THR A 59 18.41 -3.90 9.54
N ILE A 60 18.73 -2.92 8.70
CA ILE A 60 18.20 -2.81 7.34
C ILE A 60 19.27 -3.27 6.36
N GLU A 61 19.03 -4.40 5.70
CA GLU A 61 19.88 -4.93 4.66
C GLU A 61 19.41 -4.41 3.30
N HIS A 62 20.26 -3.62 2.64
CA HIS A 62 19.99 -3.07 1.31
C HIS A 62 20.72 -3.92 0.29
N SER A 63 19.98 -4.72 -0.48
CA SER A 63 20.49 -5.45 -1.64
C SER A 63 20.15 -4.72 -2.94
N ALA A 64 20.71 -5.16 -4.06
CA ALA A 64 20.47 -4.54 -5.36
C ALA A 64 19.00 -4.58 -5.83
N HIS A 65 18.19 -5.49 -5.27
CA HIS A 65 16.80 -5.72 -5.71
C HIS A 65 15.80 -5.60 -4.56
N ASP A 66 16.20 -5.94 -3.34
CA ASP A 66 15.33 -5.92 -2.17
C ASP A 66 15.96 -5.14 -1.02
N THR A 67 15.13 -4.42 -0.27
CA THR A 67 15.50 -3.85 1.02
C THR A 67 14.74 -4.60 2.11
N VAL A 68 15.48 -5.29 2.98
CA VAL A 68 14.92 -6.15 4.02
C VAL A 68 15.19 -5.53 5.39
N LEU A 69 14.12 -5.32 6.16
CA LEU A 69 14.21 -4.86 7.54
C LEU A 69 14.13 -6.05 8.50
N ASN A 70 15.16 -6.24 9.31
CA ASN A 70 15.26 -7.31 10.29
C ASN A 70 14.97 -6.80 11.71
N CYS A 71 13.97 -7.40 12.35
CA CYS A 71 13.63 -7.09 13.74
C CYS A 71 14.50 -7.90 14.72
N PRO A 72 15.13 -7.28 15.73
CA PRO A 72 16.06 -7.96 16.64
C PRO A 72 15.35 -8.86 17.66
N VAL A 73 14.06 -8.66 17.88
CA VAL A 73 13.28 -9.50 18.79
C VAL A 73 12.89 -10.77 18.04
N PRO A 74 13.07 -11.98 18.60
CA PRO A 74 12.50 -13.19 18.01
C PRO A 74 10.97 -13.13 18.13
N HIS A 75 10.29 -13.36 17.02
CA HIS A 75 8.82 -13.36 16.97
C HIS A 75 8.31 -14.78 16.77
N PRO A 76 8.22 -15.61 17.83
CA PRO A 76 7.64 -16.94 17.70
C PRO A 76 6.17 -16.79 17.26
N GLY A 77 5.90 -17.13 16.00
CA GLY A 77 4.56 -17.16 15.44
C GLY A 77 3.94 -15.82 15.02
N ALA A 78 4.68 -14.71 14.89
CA ALA A 78 4.02 -13.43 14.53
C ALA A 78 3.42 -13.40 13.10
N TRP A 79 3.82 -14.32 12.22
CA TRP A 79 3.23 -14.49 10.89
C TRP A 79 2.41 -15.77 10.75
N ASP A 80 2.50 -16.65 11.75
CA ASP A 80 2.06 -18.05 11.71
C ASP A 80 1.04 -18.34 12.83
N ARG A 81 0.64 -17.30 13.57
CA ARG A 81 -0.16 -17.40 14.79
C ARG A 81 -1.48 -18.16 14.58
N ASP A 82 -1.97 -18.08 13.35
CA ASP A 82 -3.24 -18.60 12.89
C ASP A 82 -3.04 -19.75 11.85
N ALA A 83 -1.79 -20.08 11.48
CA ALA A 83 -1.52 -21.03 10.40
C ALA A 83 -1.84 -22.49 10.74
N PHE A 84 -1.82 -22.82 12.04
CA PHE A 84 -2.24 -24.11 12.54
C PHE A 84 -3.67 -24.11 13.08
N GLU A 85 -4.37 -22.97 13.02
CA GLU A 85 -5.75 -22.90 13.47
C GLU A 85 -6.71 -23.42 12.40
N PRO A 86 -7.78 -24.16 12.78
CA PRO A 86 -8.79 -24.60 11.83
C PRO A 86 -9.44 -23.40 11.12
N VAL A 87 -9.41 -23.43 9.79
CA VAL A 87 -10.04 -22.42 8.93
C VAL A 87 -11.36 -22.91 8.36
N ASN A 88 -12.26 -21.97 8.04
CA ASN A 88 -13.49 -22.27 7.32
C ASN A 88 -13.24 -22.38 5.80
N GLU A 89 -14.31 -22.61 5.02
CA GLU A 89 -14.26 -22.70 3.55
C GLU A 89 -13.73 -21.44 2.85
N PHE A 90 -13.73 -20.30 3.56
CA PHE A 90 -13.22 -19.02 3.08
C PHE A 90 -11.78 -18.73 3.54
N GLY A 91 -11.11 -19.69 4.20
CA GLY A 91 -9.73 -19.52 4.68
C GLY A 91 -9.58 -18.60 5.89
N MET A 92 -10.67 -18.27 6.59
CA MET A 92 -10.63 -17.50 7.83
C MET A 92 -10.61 -18.43 9.04
N VAL A 93 -9.84 -18.08 10.07
CA VAL A 93 -9.81 -18.80 11.36
C VAL A 93 -11.21 -18.90 11.97
N ILE A 94 -11.59 -20.11 12.37
CA ILE A 94 -12.83 -20.37 13.09
C ILE A 94 -12.66 -19.95 14.56
N ARG A 95 -13.02 -18.71 14.88
CA ARG A 95 -13.06 -18.24 16.28
C ARG A 95 -14.40 -18.59 16.91
N ARG A 96 -14.39 -19.42 17.96
CA ARG A 96 -15.57 -19.57 18.81
C ARG A 96 -15.82 -18.25 19.55
N PRO A 97 -17.06 -17.74 19.58
CA PRO A 97 -17.37 -16.55 20.36
C PRO A 97 -17.03 -16.80 21.83
N ARG A 98 -16.21 -15.92 22.41
CA ARG A 98 -15.87 -15.95 23.83
C ARG A 98 -16.98 -15.25 24.59
N GLY A 99 -18.00 -16.00 25.00
CA GLY A 99 -19.03 -15.48 25.91
C GLY A 99 -20.44 -15.99 25.64
N GLU A 100 -20.66 -17.29 25.90
CA GLU A 100 -21.91 -17.74 26.50
C GLU A 100 -21.50 -18.56 27.71
N GLU A 101 -21.50 -17.92 28.90
CA GLU A 101 -21.63 -18.66 30.15
C GLU A 101 -22.92 -19.48 30.05
N PRO A 102 -22.91 -20.78 30.36
CA PRO A 102 -24.14 -21.54 30.44
C PRO A 102 -24.94 -21.00 31.62
N ALA A 103 -26.06 -20.34 31.34
CA ALA A 103 -27.11 -20.17 32.34
C ALA A 103 -27.79 -21.53 32.53
N GLU A 104 -27.62 -22.08 33.75
CA GLU A 104 -28.35 -23.17 34.42
C GLU A 104 -29.01 -24.28 33.58
#